data_AF-A0A1B0GGS2-F1
#
_entry.id   AF-A0A1B0GGS2-F1
#
_cell.length_a   1.000
_cell.length_b   1.000
_cell.length_c   1.000
_cell.angle_alpha   90.00
_cell.angle_beta   90.00
_cell.angle_gamma   90.00
#
_symmetry.space_group_name_H-M   'P 1'
#
loop_
_entity.id
_entity.type
_entity.pdbx_description
1 polymer ?
#
loop_
_entity_poly.entity_id
_entity_poly.type
_entity_poly.pdbx_seq_one_letter_code
_entity_poly.pdbx_strand_id
1 'polypeptide(L)'
;MLEKEQMEELRRQERRSLALVANFSSNWKTALEEINKEVLLSFPSLVTGQTLLQLALTNLLQYYHRFHKLLTPNARTQLVNIHVIKMFIKKYSGSFNI
;
A
#
# COMPACT_ATOMS: atom_id res chain seq x y z
N MET A 1 -34.61 15.81 -6.75
CA MET A 1 -33.39 16.08 -7.56
C MET A 1 -32.13 15.80 -6.76
N LEU A 2 -32.01 16.31 -5.52
CA LEU A 2 -30.89 16.04 -4.60
C LEU A 2 -30.52 14.55 -4.43
N GLU A 3 -31.50 13.65 -4.27
CA GLU A 3 -31.23 12.22 -4.07
C GLU A 3 -30.57 11.54 -5.28
N LYS A 4 -30.92 11.97 -6.50
CA LYS A 4 -30.31 11.42 -7.72
C LYS A 4 -28.85 11.87 -7.84
N GLU A 5 -28.56 13.13 -7.53
CA GLU A 5 -27.19 13.67 -7.54
C GLU A 5 -26.30 13.02 -6.48
N GLN A 6 -26.82 12.83 -5.27
CA GLN A 6 -26.10 12.12 -4.21
C GLN A 6 -25.81 10.66 -4.58
N MET A 7 -26.77 9.98 -5.22
CA MET A 7 -26.60 8.61 -5.69
C MET A 7 -25.53 8.50 -6.79
N GLU A 8 -25.49 9.44 -7.72
CA GLU A 8 -24.46 9.47 -8.77
C GLU A 8 -23.06 9.75 -8.20
N GLU A 9 -22.93 10.65 -7.23
CA GLU A 9 -21.65 10.89 -6.58
C GLU A 9 -21.17 9.67 -5.80
N LEU A 10 -22.07 8.97 -5.08
CA LEU A 10 -21.74 7.71 -4.41
C LEU A 10 -21.25 6.64 -5.40
N ARG A 11 -21.92 6.49 -6.54
CA ARG A 11 -21.50 5.57 -7.61
C ARG A 11 -20.14 5.93 -8.19
N ARG A 12 -19.87 7.23 -8.35
CA ARG A 12 -18.58 7.73 -8.85
C ARG A 12 -17.45 7.44 -7.85
N GLN A 13 -17.68 7.68 -6.56
CA GLN A 13 -16.73 7.38 -5.50
C GLN A 13 -16.46 5.87 -5.37
N GLU A 14 -17.49 5.05 -5.53
CA GLU A 14 -17.36 3.59 -5.56
C GLU A 14 -16.46 3.14 -6.71
N ARG A 15 -16.76 3.56 -7.95
CA ARG A 15 -15.95 3.22 -9.13
C ARG A 15 -14.49 3.66 -8.97
N ARG A 16 -14.27 4.86 -8.43
CA ARG A 16 -12.93 5.39 -8.16
C ARG A 16 -12.20 4.54 -7.13
N SER A 17 -12.87 4.17 -6.04
CA SER A 17 -12.29 3.35 -4.97
C SER A 17 -11.89 1.97 -5.48
N LEU A 18 -12.74 1.34 -6.30
CA LEU A 18 -12.45 0.04 -6.93
C LEU A 18 -11.25 0.12 -7.88
N ALA A 19 -11.18 1.15 -8.73
CA ALA A 19 -10.04 1.33 -9.64
C ALA A 19 -8.72 1.53 -8.87
N LEU A 20 -8.75 2.31 -7.78
CA LEU A 20 -7.58 2.52 -6.92
C LEU A 20 -7.13 1.22 -6.24
N VAL A 21 -8.08 0.41 -5.75
CA VAL A 21 -7.79 -0.89 -5.13
C VAL A 21 -7.19 -1.85 -6.15
N ALA A 22 -7.75 -1.94 -7.35
CA ALA A 22 -7.22 -2.80 -8.41
C ALA A 22 -5.77 -2.44 -8.75
N ASN A 23 -5.50 -1.14 -8.97
CA ASN A 23 -4.16 -0.65 -9.27
C ASN A 23 -3.18 -0.84 -8.11
N PHE A 24 -3.62 -0.63 -6.87
CA PHE A 24 -2.78 -0.89 -5.70
C PHE A 24 -2.43 -2.37 -5.61
N SER A 25 -3.43 -3.26 -5.71
CA SER A 25 -3.28 -4.71 -5.61
C SER A 25 -2.40 -5.31 -6.70
N SER A 26 -2.34 -4.72 -7.90
CA SER A 26 -1.46 -5.17 -8.98
C SER A 26 0.00 -4.73 -8.79
N ASN A 27 0.24 -3.56 -8.19
CA ASN A 27 1.54 -2.90 -8.28
C ASN A 27 2.35 -2.91 -6.97
N TRP A 28 1.70 -3.08 -5.81
CA TRP A 28 2.36 -2.94 -4.50
C TRP A 28 3.60 -3.83 -4.33
N LYS A 29 3.57 -5.06 -4.89
CA LYS A 29 4.65 -6.03 -4.75
C LYS A 29 5.87 -5.62 -5.57
N THR A 30 5.66 -5.29 -6.84
CA THR A 30 6.73 -4.85 -7.75
C THR A 30 7.37 -3.56 -7.24
N ALA A 31 6.56 -2.58 -6.82
CA ALA A 31 7.07 -1.32 -6.26
C ALA A 31 7.93 -1.56 -5.00
N LEU A 32 7.56 -2.53 -4.15
CA LEU A 32 8.37 -2.90 -2.98
C LEU A 32 9.72 -3.53 -3.36
N GLU A 33 9.73 -4.39 -4.37
CA GLU A 33 10.96 -5.02 -4.88
C GLU A 33 11.90 -3.97 -5.51
N GLU A 34 11.36 -3.00 -6.23
CA GLU A 34 12.10 -1.88 -6.82
C GLU A 34 12.74 -1.00 -5.74
N ILE A 35 11.97 -0.60 -4.72
CA ILE A 35 12.51 0.18 -3.58
C ILE A 35 13.67 -0.56 -2.91
N ASN A 36 13.51 -1.87 -2.65
CA ASN A 36 14.56 -2.67 -2.04
C ASN A 36 15.82 -2.71 -2.92
N LYS A 37 15.66 -2.91 -4.23
CA LYS A 37 16.78 -2.94 -5.18
C LYS A 37 17.49 -1.59 -5.26
N GLU A 38 16.75 -0.49 -5.35
CA GLU A 38 17.32 0.86 -5.42
C GLU A 38 18.10 1.21 -4.17
N VAL A 39 17.58 0.87 -2.99
CA VAL A 39 18.28 1.10 -1.72
C VAL A 39 19.59 0.31 -1.64
N LEU A 40 19.58 -0.97 -2.03
CA LEU A 40 20.79 -1.79 -2.04
C LEU A 40 21.85 -1.30 -3.04
N LEU A 41 21.42 -0.76 -4.18
CA LEU A 41 22.34 -0.21 -5.18
C LEU A 41 22.89 1.17 -4.78
N SER A 42 22.07 2.00 -4.12
CA SER A 42 22.42 3.39 -3.81
C SER A 42 23.25 3.54 -2.53
N PHE A 43 23.20 2.57 -1.62
CA PHE A 43 23.86 2.67 -0.32
C PHE A 43 24.84 1.49 -0.10
N PRO A 44 26.16 1.70 -0.28
CA PRO A 44 27.18 0.67 -0.05
C PRO A 44 27.24 0.20 1.41
N SER A 45 26.84 1.08 2.35
CA SER A 45 26.66 0.74 3.76
C SER A 45 25.33 0.02 3.94
N LEU A 46 25.41 -1.28 4.24
CA LEU A 46 24.24 -2.12 4.54
C LEU A 46 23.41 -1.55 5.70
N VAL A 47 24.05 -0.93 6.69
CA VAL A 47 23.37 -0.33 7.86
C VAL A 47 22.50 0.85 7.42
N THR A 48 23.05 1.77 6.62
CA THR A 48 22.34 2.96 6.15
C THR A 48 21.21 2.59 5.19
N GLY A 49 21.46 1.66 4.27
CA GLY A 49 20.44 1.15 3.37
C GLY A 49 19.30 0.47 4.15
N GLN A 50 19.62 -0.36 5.13
CA GLN A 50 18.61 -1.05 5.94
C GLN A 50 17.71 -0.08 6.72
N THR A 51 18.28 0.97 7.34
CA THR A 51 17.49 1.98 8.06
C THR A 51 16.56 2.74 7.12
N LEU A 52 17.02 3.13 5.92
CA LEU A 52 16.18 3.83 4.95
C LEU A 52 15.05 2.94 4.41
N LEU A 53 15.37 1.68 4.11
CA LEU A 53 14.38 0.70 3.69
C LEU A 53 13.32 0.52 4.78
N GLN A 54 13.74 0.36 6.04
CA GLN A 54 12.83 0.29 7.19
C GLN A 54 11.89 1.50 7.27
N LEU A 55 12.41 2.72 7.15
CA LEU A 55 11.59 3.94 7.17
C LEU A 55 10.56 3.97 6.03
N ALA A 56 10.98 3.61 4.82
CA ALA A 56 10.09 3.54 3.65
C ALA A 56 8.97 2.50 3.85
N LEU A 57 9.31 1.32 4.37
CA LEU A 57 8.38 0.23 4.64
C LEU A 57 7.38 0.58 5.76
N THR A 58 7.84 1.25 6.82
CA THR A 58 6.97 1.78 7.88
C THR A 58 5.99 2.80 7.32
N ASN A 59 6.46 3.73 6.47
CA ASN A 59 5.60 4.70 5.82
C ASN A 59 4.56 4.03 4.93
N LEU A 60 4.93 3.01 4.15
CA LEU A 60 3.99 2.23 3.34
C LEU A 60 2.87 1.64 4.19
N LEU A 61 3.19 1.05 5.35
CA LEU A 61 2.16 0.51 6.25
C LEU A 61 1.25 1.61 6.77
N GLN A 62 1.78 2.77 7.16
CA GLN A 62 0.95 3.89 7.61
C GLN A 62 0.01 4.38 6.51
N TYR A 63 0.52 4.55 5.29
CA TYR A 63 -0.29 4.95 4.13
C TYR A 63 -1.31 3.91 3.74
N TYR A 64 -1.00 2.61 3.87
CA TYR A 64 -1.98 1.54 3.67
C TYR A 64 -3.19 1.69 4.60
N HIS A 65 -2.96 1.95 5.91
CA HIS A 65 -4.08 2.12 6.85
C HIS A 65 -4.92 3.35 6.51
N ARG A 66 -4.28 4.45 6.11
CA ARG A 66 -4.98 5.67 5.67
C ARG A 66 -5.78 5.38 4.40
N PHE A 67 -5.19 4.71 3.43
CA PHE A 67 -5.84 4.31 2.19
C PHE A 67 -7.07 3.43 2.47
N HIS A 68 -6.93 2.39 3.28
CA HIS A 68 -8.05 1.53 3.69
C HIS A 68 -9.23 2.30 4.32
N LYS A 69 -8.95 3.32 5.15
CA LYS A 69 -10.00 4.17 5.76
C LYS A 69 -10.75 5.03 4.73
N LEU A 70 -10.08 5.45 3.66
CA LEU A 70 -10.65 6.30 2.61
C LEU A 70 -11.51 5.53 1.60
N LEU A 71 -11.34 4.21 1.51
CA LEU A 71 -12.10 3.35 0.59
C LEU A 71 -13.54 3.17 1.05
N THR A 72 -14.43 3.03 0.07
CA THR A 72 -15.81 2.58 0.28
C THR A 72 -15.84 1.15 0.84
N PRO A 73 -16.92 0.74 1.54
CA PRO A 73 -16.99 -0.58 2.17
C PRO A 73 -16.73 -1.75 1.22
N ASN A 74 -17.25 -1.69 -0.01
CA ASN A 74 -17.04 -2.73 -1.01
C ASN A 74 -15.62 -2.73 -1.58
N ALA A 75 -15.00 -1.57 -1.78
CA ALA A 75 -13.61 -1.52 -2.22
C ALA A 75 -12.63 -2.07 -1.14
N ARG A 76 -12.94 -1.92 0.15
CA ARG A 76 -12.10 -2.48 1.24
C ARG A 76 -11.97 -4.00 1.19
N THR A 77 -13.01 -4.71 0.77
CA THR A 77 -12.99 -6.19 0.71
C THR A 77 -12.06 -6.71 -0.38
N GLN A 78 -11.78 -5.90 -1.39
CA GLN A 78 -10.91 -6.24 -2.52
C GLN A 78 -9.47 -5.76 -2.32
N LEU A 79 -9.20 -4.99 -1.27
CA LEU A 79 -7.86 -4.54 -0.96
C LEU A 79 -7.04 -5.73 -0.46
N VAL A 80 -5.83 -5.90 -1.01
CA VAL A 80 -4.89 -6.92 -0.53
C VAL A 80 -4.75 -6.86 0.99
N ASN A 81 -4.82 -8.01 1.65
CA ASN A 81 -4.80 -8.09 3.10
C ASN A 81 -3.46 -7.55 3.64
N ILE A 82 -3.54 -6.66 4.63
CA ILE A 82 -2.36 -6.06 5.26
C ILE A 82 -1.34 -7.09 5.77
N HIS A 83 -1.79 -8.27 6.20
CA HIS A 83 -0.92 -9.33 6.69
C HIS A 83 -0.04 -9.90 5.56
N VAL A 84 -0.54 -9.95 4.33
CA VAL A 84 0.23 -10.36 3.15
C VAL A 84 1.33 -9.35 2.88
N ILE A 85 1.01 -8.05 2.93
CA ILE A 85 2.00 -6.98 2.81
C ILE A 85 3.04 -7.10 3.92
N LYS A 86 2.62 -7.20 5.19
CA LYS A 86 3.54 -7.33 6.33
C LYS A 86 4.46 -8.54 6.22
N MET A 87 3.94 -9.70 5.80
CA MET A 87 4.75 -10.90 5.59
C MET A 87 5.80 -10.67 4.50
N PHE A 88 5.41 -10.03 3.40
CA PHE A 88 6.32 -9.69 2.32
C PHE A 88 7.40 -8.72 2.81
N ILE A 89 7.03 -7.64 3.51
CA ILE A 89 7.95 -6.69 4.12
C ILE A 89 8.98 -7.40 5.02
N LYS A 90 8.52 -8.31 5.90
CA LYS A 90 9.40 -9.09 6.78
C LYS A 90 10.44 -9.93 6.03
N LYS A 91 10.11 -10.40 4.82
CA LYS A 91 11.03 -11.15 3.95
C LYS A 91 12.21 -10.29 3.48
N TYR A 92 11.98 -9.02 3.14
CA TYR A 92 13.03 -8.12 2.63
C TYR A 92 13.78 -7.40 3.74
N SER A 93 13.11 -7.16 4.87
CA SER A 93 13.68 -6.37 5.95
C SER A 93 14.53 -7.16 6.95
N GLY A 94 14.74 -8.47 6.74
CA GLY A 94 15.48 -9.34 7.67
C GLY A 94 14.87 -9.34 9.07
N SER A 95 13.83 -10.18 9.29
CA SER A 95 13.24 -10.43 10.62
C SER A 95 12.79 -9.18 11.38
N PHE A 96 11.74 -8.53 10.87
CA PHE A 96 11.01 -7.51 11.64
C PHE A 96 10.12 -8.17 12.70
N ASN A 97 10.45 -7.96 13.98
CA ASN A 97 9.49 -8.03 15.07
C ASN A 97 8.85 -6.64 15.22
N ILE A 98 7.56 -6.57 14.90
CA ILE A 98 6.64 -5.47 15.26
C ILE A 98 5.75 -6.02 16.35
#